data_AF-A0A442HM00-F1
#
_entry.id   AF-A0A442HM00-F1
#
_cell.length_a   1.000
_cell.length_b   1.000
_cell.length_c   1.000
_cell.angle_alpha   90.00
_cell.angle_beta   90.00
_cell.angle_gamma   90.00
#
_symmetry.space_group_name_H-M   'P 1'
#
loop_
_entity.id
_entity.type
_entity.pdbx_description
1 polymer ?
#
loop_
_entity_poly.entity_id
_entity_poly.type
_entity_poly.pdbx_seq_one_letter_code
_entity_poly.pdbx_strand_id
1 'polypeptide(L)'
;MELEVLANPFIEAAEAWALPSDNGSIIRWRGLWEALLRDMAAEVEIGLIAARFHRTLIAVVSRTTRRLARENEVNTIALSGGVFQNRLMLEGVFIGTLRGRVRGARPYGSPCQ
;
A
#
# COMPACT_ATOMS: atom_id res chain seq x y z
N MET A 1 0.32 10.13 -10.50
CA MET A 1 -0.95 10.84 -10.21
C MET A 1 -2.11 10.21 -10.96
N GLU A 2 -2.02 9.92 -12.27
CA GLU A 2 -3.09 9.26 -13.05
C GLU A 2 -3.75 8.04 -12.37
N LEU A 3 -2.96 7.07 -11.90
CA LEU A 3 -3.51 5.86 -11.25
C LEU A 3 -4.25 6.18 -9.93
N GLU A 4 -3.85 7.23 -9.22
CA GLU A 4 -4.52 7.69 -8.00
C GLU A 4 -5.88 8.30 -8.33
N VAL A 5 -5.94 9.11 -9.39
CA VAL A 5 -7.19 9.72 -9.87
C VAL A 5 -8.19 8.65 -10.29
N LEU A 6 -7.74 7.64 -11.03
CA LEU A 6 -8.58 6.51 -11.46
C LEU A 6 -9.10 5.68 -10.28
N ALA A 7 -8.27 5.49 -9.25
CA ALA A 7 -8.63 4.70 -8.08
C ALA A 7 -9.64 5.40 -7.15
N ASN A 8 -9.63 6.74 -7.10
CA ASN A 8 -10.33 7.51 -6.07
C ASN A 8 -11.85 7.23 -5.97
N PRO A 9 -12.62 7.10 -7.07
CA PRO A 9 -14.05 6.78 -6.99
C PRO A 9 -14.34 5.37 -6.46
N PHE A 10 -13.38 4.44 -6.60
CA PHE A 10 -13.56 3.02 -6.33
C PHE A 10 -12.86 2.57 -5.04
N ILE A 11 -12.05 3.42 -4.44
CA ILE A 11 -11.16 3.03 -3.35
C ILE A 11 -11.91 2.46 -2.16
N GLU A 12 -13.10 2.97 -1.83
CA GLU A 12 -13.88 2.48 -0.69
C GLU A 12 -14.46 1.09 -0.93
N ALA A 13 -14.94 0.81 -2.15
CA ALA A 13 -15.57 -0.46 -2.52
C ALA A 13 -14.57 -1.57 -2.90
N ALA A 14 -13.33 -1.20 -3.25
CA ALA A 14 -12.35 -2.16 -3.76
C ALA A 14 -11.68 -2.97 -2.65
N GLU A 15 -11.69 -4.30 -2.74
CA GLU A 15 -10.91 -5.15 -1.82
C GLU A 15 -9.50 -5.41 -2.35
N ALA A 16 -8.53 -5.56 -1.45
CA ALA A 16 -7.18 -5.96 -1.83
C ALA A 16 -7.19 -7.39 -2.42
N TRP A 17 -6.31 -7.66 -3.38
CA TRP A 17 -6.10 -9.03 -3.83
C TRP A 17 -5.47 -9.87 -2.71
N ALA A 18 -5.95 -11.11 -2.56
CA ALA A 18 -5.40 -12.07 -1.63
C ALA A 18 -4.01 -12.53 -2.09
N LEU A 19 -2.97 -11.84 -1.62
CA LEU A 19 -1.59 -12.22 -1.92
C LEU A 19 -1.05 -13.19 -0.86
N PRO A 20 -0.26 -14.22 -1.29
CA PRO A 20 0.43 -15.09 -0.36
C PRO A 20 1.24 -14.29 0.67
N SER A 21 1.22 -14.75 1.91
CA SER A 21 2.08 -14.22 2.97
C SER A 21 3.51 -14.65 2.69
N ASP A 22 4.43 -13.70 2.52
CA ASP A 22 5.86 -13.98 2.58
C ASP A 22 6.37 -13.58 3.98
N ASN A 23 7.04 -14.50 4.65
CA ASN A 23 7.60 -14.30 5.98
C ASN A 23 9.02 -13.70 5.91
N GLY A 24 9.59 -13.57 4.71
CA GLY A 24 10.90 -12.98 4.48
C GLY A 24 10.88 -11.46 4.42
N SER A 25 12.08 -10.85 4.40
CA SER A 25 12.30 -9.42 4.18
C SER A 25 12.04 -8.99 2.73
N ILE A 26 11.83 -9.94 1.81
CA ILE A 26 11.62 -9.69 0.39
C ILE A 26 10.13 -9.80 0.08
N ILE A 27 9.57 -8.76 -0.55
CA ILE A 27 8.21 -8.78 -1.05
C ILE A 27 8.21 -9.32 -2.48
N ARG A 28 7.46 -10.39 -2.74
CA ARG A 28 7.29 -10.96 -4.08
C ARG A 28 6.03 -10.43 -4.75
N TRP A 29 6.21 -9.66 -5.82
CA TRP A 29 5.10 -9.03 -6.55
C TRP A 29 4.45 -9.90 -7.62
N ARG A 30 4.94 -11.13 -7.85
CA ARG A 30 4.39 -12.04 -8.86
C ARG A 30 2.87 -12.22 -8.73
N GLY A 31 2.38 -12.52 -7.53
CA GLY A 31 0.96 -12.71 -7.29
C GLY A 31 0.12 -11.46 -7.54
N LEU A 32 0.69 -10.26 -7.32
CA LEU A 32 0.03 -8.99 -7.66
C LEU A 32 -0.14 -8.88 -9.18
N TRP A 33 0.92 -9.14 -9.94
CA TRP A 33 0.87 -9.03 -11.39
C TRP A 33 -0.07 -10.06 -12.01
N GLU A 34 -0.03 -11.30 -11.52
CA GLU A 34 -0.95 -12.35 -11.96
C GLU A 34 -2.42 -11.97 -11.66
N ALA A 35 -2.71 -11.38 -10.50
CA ALA A 35 -4.06 -10.91 -10.17
C ALA A 35 -4.51 -9.75 -11.05
N LEU A 36 -3.63 -8.77 -11.26
CA LEU A 36 -3.90 -7.62 -12.12
C LEU A 36 -4.16 -8.06 -13.56
N LEU A 37 -3.33 -8.95 -14.11
CA LEU A 37 -3.48 -9.46 -15.48
C LEU A 37 -4.77 -10.29 -15.63
N ARG A 38 -5.17 -11.05 -14.59
CA ARG A 38 -6.46 -11.75 -14.60
C ARG A 38 -7.63 -10.78 -14.63
N ASP A 39 -7.62 -9.73 -13.81
CA ASP A 39 -8.69 -8.73 -13.78
C ASP A 39 -8.76 -7.96 -15.11
N MET A 40 -7.61 -7.66 -15.74
CA MET A 40 -7.56 -7.07 -17.08
C MET A 40 -8.15 -8.01 -18.14
N ALA A 41 -7.79 -9.30 -18.11
CA ALA A 41 -8.31 -10.30 -19.05
C ALA A 41 -9.81 -10.56 -18.86
N ALA A 42 -10.33 -10.33 -17.65
CA ALA A 42 -11.75 -10.39 -17.33
C ALA A 42 -12.50 -9.07 -17.57
N GLU A 43 -11.85 -8.08 -18.22
CA GLU A 43 -12.43 -6.77 -18.55
C GLU A 43 -13.01 -6.02 -17.34
N VAL A 44 -12.38 -6.20 -16.17
CA VAL A 44 -12.74 -5.45 -14.96
C VAL A 44 -12.48 -3.95 -15.19
N GLU A 45 -13.37 -3.11 -14.65
CA GLU A 45 -13.27 -1.66 -14.75
C GLU A 45 -11.89 -1.14 -14.25
N ILE A 46 -11.26 -0.27 -15.04
CA ILE A 46 -9.86 0.15 -14.85
C ILE A 46 -9.66 0.89 -13.52
N GLY A 47 -10.62 1.71 -13.10
CA GLY A 47 -10.63 2.39 -11.81
C GLY A 47 -10.71 1.42 -10.64
N LEU A 48 -11.51 0.36 -10.76
CA LEU A 48 -11.56 -0.73 -9.79
C LEU A 48 -10.23 -1.49 -9.73
N ILE A 49 -9.60 -1.83 -10.86
CA ILE A 49 -8.25 -2.44 -10.89
C ILE A 49 -7.24 -1.52 -10.20
N ALA A 50 -7.26 -0.21 -10.50
CA ALA A 50 -6.39 0.77 -9.86
C ALA A 50 -6.62 0.84 -8.35
N ALA A 51 -7.87 0.81 -7.89
CA ALA A 51 -8.21 0.82 -6.46
C ALA A 51 -7.75 -0.46 -5.75
N ARG A 52 -7.98 -1.64 -6.35
CA ARG A 52 -7.50 -2.94 -5.84
C ARG A 52 -5.98 -2.97 -5.74
N PHE A 53 -5.28 -2.41 -6.73
CA PHE A 53 -3.84 -2.25 -6.69
C PHE A 53 -3.36 -1.41 -5.50
N HIS A 54 -3.94 -0.24 -5.28
CA HIS A 54 -3.61 0.60 -4.13
C HIS A 54 -3.89 -0.11 -2.79
N ARG A 55 -5.08 -0.71 -2.63
CA ARG A 55 -5.44 -1.50 -1.43
C ARG A 55 -4.46 -2.64 -1.17
N THR A 56 -4.02 -3.32 -2.21
CA THR A 56 -3.06 -4.43 -2.13
C THR A 56 -1.68 -3.93 -1.69
N LEU A 57 -1.17 -2.86 -2.29
CA LEU A 57 0.10 -2.26 -1.88
C LEU A 57 0.06 -1.81 -0.41
N ILE A 58 -1.00 -1.08 -0.01
CA ILE A 58 -1.18 -0.62 1.36
C ILE A 58 -1.14 -1.81 2.32
N ALA A 59 -1.89 -2.88 2.04
CA ALA A 59 -1.93 -4.06 2.89
C ALA A 59 -0.56 -4.74 3.04
N VAL A 60 0.16 -4.95 1.92
CA VAL A 60 1.47 -5.62 1.92
C VAL A 60 2.52 -4.79 2.64
N VAL A 61 2.59 -3.48 2.35
CA VAL A 61 3.54 -2.57 3.00
C VAL A 61 3.24 -2.50 4.49
N SER A 62 2.01 -2.19 4.89
CA SER A 62 1.62 -2.12 6.30
C SER A 62 1.90 -3.41 7.07
N ARG A 63 1.62 -4.58 6.49
CA ARG A 63 1.93 -5.87 7.10
C ARG A 63 3.44 -6.03 7.31
N THR A 64 4.23 -5.73 6.29
CA THR A 64 5.69 -5.86 6.32
C THR A 64 6.31 -4.91 7.33
N THR A 65 5.90 -3.64 7.32
CA THR A 65 6.45 -2.64 8.24
C THR A 65 6.07 -2.95 9.69
N ARG A 66 4.82 -3.38 9.97
CA ARG A 66 4.44 -3.83 11.31
C ARG A 66 5.25 -5.04 11.78
N ARG A 67 5.55 -5.99 10.87
CA ARG A 67 6.35 -7.17 11.20
C ARG A 67 7.77 -6.77 11.57
N LEU A 68 8.44 -5.99 10.71
CA LEU A 68 9.79 -5.47 10.95
C LEU A 68 9.86 -4.62 12.22
N ALA A 69 8.82 -3.82 12.48
CA ALA A 69 8.77 -3.00 13.69
C ALA A 69 8.74 -3.85 14.97
N ARG A 70 7.97 -4.95 14.97
CA ARG A 70 7.96 -5.91 16.08
C ARG A 70 9.28 -6.65 16.23
N GLU A 71 9.87 -7.12 15.12
CA GLU A 71 11.14 -7.86 15.13
C GLU A 71 12.32 -7.01 15.64
N ASN A 72 12.28 -5.70 15.42
CA ASN A 72 13.34 -4.77 15.82
C ASN A 72 12.97 -3.91 17.04
N GLU A 73 11.83 -4.18 17.69
CA GLU A 73 11.34 -3.44 18.87
C GLU A 73 11.22 -1.91 18.65
N VAL A 74 10.95 -1.48 17.42
CA VAL A 74 10.79 -0.05 17.08
C VAL A 74 9.33 0.38 17.13
N ASN A 75 9.09 1.51 17.78
CA ASN A 75 7.76 2.11 17.93
C ASN A 75 7.55 3.35 17.05
N THR A 76 8.45 3.63 16.11
CA THR A 76 8.35 4.77 15.21
C THR A 76 8.69 4.35 13.79
N ILE A 77 7.81 4.68 12.85
CA ILE A 77 8.01 4.43 11.42
C ILE A 77 7.92 5.79 10.69
N ALA A 78 8.96 6.12 9.95
CA ALA A 78 8.97 7.25 9.04
C ALA A 78 8.54 6.77 7.64
N LEU A 79 7.53 7.41 7.05
CA LEU A 79 7.11 7.19 5.67
C LEU A 79 7.70 8.32 4.81
N SER A 80 8.59 8.00 3.87
CA SER A 80 9.29 9.00 3.05
C SER A 80 9.50 8.52 1.61
N GLY A 81 9.80 9.45 0.69
CA GLY A 81 10.02 9.17 -0.73
C GLY A 81 8.83 9.51 -1.64
N GLY A 82 9.07 9.64 -2.94
CA GLY A 82 8.10 10.17 -3.92
C GLY A 82 6.79 9.37 -4.06
N VAL A 83 6.80 8.09 -3.73
CA VAL A 83 5.58 7.24 -3.75
C VAL A 83 4.58 7.67 -2.68
N PHE A 84 5.03 8.27 -1.57
CA PHE A 84 4.15 8.80 -0.53
C PHE A 84 3.69 10.25 -0.78
N GLN A 85 3.99 10.81 -1.96
CA GLN A 85 3.25 11.96 -2.48
C GLN A 85 1.85 11.54 -2.98
N ASN A 86 1.64 10.25 -3.26
CA ASN A 86 0.31 9.70 -3.52
C ASN A 86 -0.48 9.62 -2.21
N ARG A 87 -1.60 10.36 -2.15
CA ARG A 87 -2.35 10.55 -0.91
C ARG A 87 -2.99 9.25 -0.43
N LEU A 88 -3.48 8.41 -1.35
CA LEU A 88 -4.05 7.10 -1.03
C LEU A 88 -3.02 6.17 -0.39
N MET A 89 -1.80 6.13 -0.93
CA MET A 89 -0.70 5.34 -0.37
C MET A 89 -0.27 5.84 1.01
N LEU A 90 -0.09 7.16 1.17
CA LEU A 90 0.33 7.75 2.44
C LEU A 90 -0.71 7.54 3.54
N GLU A 91 -1.96 7.93 3.30
CA GLU A 91 -3.04 7.79 4.29
C GLU A 91 -3.31 6.32 4.61
N GLY A 92 -3.38 5.49 3.57
CA GLY A 92 -3.63 4.06 3.70
C GLY A 92 -2.55 3.34 4.51
N VAL A 93 -1.28 3.56 4.20
CA VAL A 93 -0.17 2.92 4.94
C VAL A 93 -0.05 3.48 6.34
N PHE A 94 -0.30 4.78 6.55
CA PHE A 94 -0.29 5.39 7.87
C PHE A 94 -1.35 4.76 8.78
N ILE A 95 -2.63 4.75 8.36
CA ILE A 95 -3.73 4.09 9.09
C ILE A 95 -3.43 2.60 9.26
N GLY A 96 -2.97 1.98 8.17
CA GLY A 96 -2.56 0.59 8.11
C GLY A 96 -1.37 0.27 9.01
N THR A 97 -0.66 1.23 9.60
CA THR A 97 0.48 0.96 10.49
C THR A 97 0.18 1.35 11.93
N LEU A 98 -0.59 2.42 12.16
CA LEU A 98 -0.93 2.96 13.49
C LEU A 98 -1.83 2.08 14.36
N ARG A 99 -2.45 1.03 13.83
CA ARG A 99 -3.32 0.13 14.63
C ARG A 99 -2.59 -0.73 15.67
N GLY A 100 -1.26 -0.61 15.80
CA GLY A 100 -0.54 -1.19 16.93
C GLY A 100 0.66 -0.34 17.32
N ARG A 101 0.56 0.41 18.43
CA ARG A 101 1.61 1.13 19.21
C ARG A 101 2.74 1.90 18.50
N VAL A 102 2.77 1.95 17.18
CA VAL A 102 3.80 2.65 16.41
C VAL A 102 3.31 4.06 16.10
N ARG A 103 4.10 5.09 16.41
CA ARG A 103 3.85 6.47 16.00
C ARG A 103 4.33 6.64 14.55
N GLY A 104 3.46 7.11 13.67
CA GLY A 104 3.82 7.51 12.32
C GLY A 104 4.20 9.00 12.33
N ALA A 105 5.38 9.34 11.83
CA ALA A 105 5.77 10.73 11.61
C ALA A 105 5.54 11.08 10.13
N ARG A 106 4.75 12.13 9.85
CA ARG A 106 4.64 12.69 8.50
C ARG A 106 5.84 13.61 8.25
N PRO A 107 6.63 13.45 7.19
CA PRO A 107 7.61 14.45 6.81
C PRO A 107 6.92 15.53 5.98
N TYR A 108 6.19 16.44 6.63
CA TYR A 108 5.87 17.73 5.99
C TYR A 108 6.99 18.70 6.37
N GLY A 109 7.95 18.94 5.47
CA GLY A 109 8.99 19.95 5.72
C GLY A 109 10.24 19.97 4.85
N SER A 110 10.39 19.13 3.83
CA SER A 110 11.53 19.27 2.91
C SER A 110 11.12 18.87 1.50
N PRO A 111 11.30 19.73 0.48
CA PRO A 111 11.11 19.34 -0.91
C PRO A 111 12.10 18.21 -1.22
N CYS A 112 11.59 17.02 -1.55
CA CYS A 112 12.35 16.14 -2.44
C CYS A 112 12.41 16.87 -3.78
N GLN A 113 13.63 17.11 -4.25
CA GLN A 113 13.92 17.72 -5.56
C GLN A 113 13.15 17.02 -6.69
#